data_AF-A0A819X365-F1
#
_entry.id   AF-A0A819X365-F1
#
_cell.length_a   1.000
_cell.length_b   1.000
_cell.length_c   1.000
_cell.angle_alpha   90.00
_cell.angle_beta   90.00
_cell.angle_gamma   90.00
#
_symmetry.space_group_name_H-M   'P 1'
#
loop_
_entity.id
_entity.type
_entity.pdbx_description
1 polymer ?
#
loop_
_entity_poly.entity_id
_entity_poly.type
_entity_poly.pdbx_seq_one_letter_code
_entity_poly.pdbx_strand_id
1 'polypeptide(L)'
;MAISERSRRDTMERITANEIFNELERSDRRDDQEAEEKALEQFQENYSSQAKFSNSKEQKYFLNILRFLMKKKLLGSSKKLVSLSIFYSLRILLRDPDYLLVFVQENGLSGLKKQMDIYIHKLSPDLSDSNNESSFIAIKALGHMLNILQKILKSTPNHAEREFLISSNIIESITHLLNNNRDAPLLHDTLRLLLHMIDKTEFYITEFLKSETIENLLHLLEYKDLETTQLSLHLMQTFLAHPEARQYIPHIPTDFLETFTSYLCHNNVKVLEHAIWCLRSCADNEDGRRKIRLTGAIPLLLSLLENGNRFDYSCPSTNANQRRYGSISKRTVREDSEAVSQFDQLFDMQSACCTCLAELSYDYTNGQTIIERNGIYILAMLLFPENEDVLRLERFNHLQRAVFKTLRFLFSLNKKHDQYQYKRLFPVQIFELFVGIGNFRSDPNLYREITNTWNSIHIDELTKIKNERLQSINPKQEPTRFIRDYGVYECLGSGAFGSVYRVAQRGSTTMYALKEIDNRSLGIDADRSLGKMINEVNIIREELRHPNIVSYYQIFAENDKLYIKMELIAGSTLQDHLSLIKDTNQKMSEDN
;
A
#
# COMPACT_ATOMS: atom_id res chain seq x y z
N MET A 1 -10.51 30.89 45.97
CA MET A 1 -11.84 30.24 46.06
C MET A 1 -11.96 28.93 45.28
N ALA A 2 -11.13 28.64 44.25
CA ALA A 2 -11.20 27.38 43.50
C ALA A 2 -10.50 26.15 44.15
N ILE A 3 -9.81 26.32 45.28
CA ILE A 3 -9.13 25.22 45.99
C ILE A 3 -10.03 24.61 47.09
N SER A 4 -11.06 25.34 47.55
CA SER A 4 -11.96 24.87 48.61
C SER A 4 -13.14 24.00 48.12
N GLU A 5 -13.37 23.92 46.81
CA GLU A 5 -14.39 23.00 46.25
C GLU A 5 -13.85 21.58 45.99
N ARG A 6 -12.54 21.44 45.76
CA ARG A 6 -11.90 20.11 45.65
C ARG A 6 -11.82 19.41 47.01
N SER A 7 -11.55 20.14 48.08
CA SER A 7 -11.47 19.59 49.44
C SER A 7 -12.83 19.27 50.08
N ARG A 8 -13.96 19.73 49.50
CA ARG A 8 -15.32 19.39 49.97
C ARG A 8 -15.90 18.12 49.31
N ARG A 9 -15.26 17.59 48.26
CA ARG A 9 -15.69 16.36 47.58
C ARG A 9 -15.19 15.08 48.24
N ASP A 10 -14.20 15.17 49.13
CA ASP A 10 -13.61 14.01 49.81
C ASP A 10 -14.37 13.58 51.09
N THR A 11 -15.55 14.15 51.35
CA THR A 11 -16.42 13.82 52.50
C THR A 11 -17.87 13.48 52.11
N MET A 12 -18.09 12.91 50.92
CA MET A 12 -19.32 12.15 50.64
C MET A 12 -19.00 10.67 50.85
N GLU A 13 -19.71 10.03 51.80
CA GLU A 13 -19.63 8.59 52.02
C GLU A 13 -19.82 7.86 50.69
N ARG A 14 -18.82 7.07 50.28
CA ARG A 14 -18.94 6.21 49.09
C ARG A 14 -20.07 5.22 49.34
N ILE A 15 -21.14 5.33 48.57
CA ILE A 15 -22.25 4.39 48.59
C ILE A 15 -21.72 3.01 48.17
N THR A 16 -21.97 2.00 48.99
CA THR A 16 -21.50 0.63 48.80
C THR A 16 -22.22 -0.06 47.64
N ALA A 17 -21.58 -1.04 46.99
CA ALA A 17 -22.25 -1.81 45.92
C ALA A 17 -23.50 -2.56 46.43
N ASN A 18 -23.53 -2.91 47.73
CA ASN A 18 -24.69 -3.51 48.37
C ASN A 18 -25.89 -2.54 48.42
N GLU A 19 -25.68 -1.29 48.81
CA GLU A 19 -26.73 -0.27 48.86
C GLU A 19 -27.30 -0.01 47.46
N ILE A 20 -26.44 0.10 46.46
CA ILE A 20 -26.85 0.27 45.05
C ILE A 20 -27.67 -0.93 44.59
N PHE A 21 -27.21 -2.16 44.84
CA PHE A 21 -27.95 -3.36 44.45
C PHE A 21 -29.34 -3.43 45.11
N ASN A 22 -29.44 -3.10 46.40
CA ASN A 22 -30.71 -3.10 47.12
C ASN A 22 -31.68 -2.04 46.58
N GLU A 23 -31.19 -0.85 46.22
CA GLU A 23 -32.04 0.16 45.59
C GLU A 23 -32.49 -0.25 44.19
N LEU A 24 -31.64 -0.91 43.38
CA LEU A 24 -32.03 -1.46 42.07
C LEU A 24 -33.13 -2.53 42.19
N GLU A 25 -33.06 -3.43 43.18
CA GLU A 25 -34.14 -4.39 43.41
C GLU A 25 -35.43 -3.72 43.87
N ARG A 26 -35.33 -2.68 44.72
CA ARG A 26 -36.50 -1.96 45.20
C ARG A 26 -37.15 -1.11 44.11
N SER A 27 -36.37 -0.50 43.22
CA SER A 27 -36.88 0.28 42.09
C SER A 27 -37.57 -0.63 41.07
N ASP A 28 -37.02 -1.81 40.78
CA ASP A 28 -37.63 -2.80 39.88
C ASP A 28 -38.98 -3.30 40.40
N ARG A 29 -39.08 -3.57 41.71
CA ARG A 29 -40.36 -3.96 42.34
C ARG A 29 -41.41 -2.85 42.28
N ARG A 30 -40.98 -1.59 42.20
CA ARG A 30 -41.83 -0.40 42.17
C ARG A 30 -42.11 0.10 40.74
N ASP A 31 -41.49 -0.49 39.72
CA ASP A 31 -41.43 0.01 38.33
C ASP A 31 -41.03 1.50 38.26
N ASP A 32 -40.13 1.91 39.16
CA ASP A 32 -39.67 3.30 39.33
C ASP A 32 -38.38 3.53 38.53
N GLN A 33 -38.53 4.09 37.33
CA GLN A 33 -37.42 4.34 36.40
C GLN A 33 -36.49 5.46 36.88
N GLU A 34 -37.02 6.47 37.57
CA GLU A 34 -36.23 7.63 38.02
C GLU A 34 -35.30 7.22 39.17
N ALA A 35 -35.81 6.42 40.11
CA ALA A 35 -34.98 5.86 41.18
C ALA A 35 -33.91 4.90 40.65
N GLU A 36 -34.22 4.11 39.62
CA GLU A 36 -33.27 3.22 38.96
C GLU A 36 -32.14 4.00 38.27
N GLU A 37 -32.48 5.03 37.50
CA GLU A 37 -31.52 5.88 36.80
C GLU A 37 -30.56 6.54 37.80
N LYS A 38 -31.10 7.10 38.89
CA LYS A 38 -30.30 7.71 39.97
C LYS A 38 -29.37 6.72 40.66
N ALA A 39 -29.82 5.49 40.91
CA ALA A 39 -28.97 4.45 41.50
C ALA A 39 -27.81 4.06 40.56
N LEU A 40 -28.07 4.00 39.25
CA LEU A 40 -27.05 3.72 38.24
C LEU A 40 -26.09 4.89 38.05
N GLU A 41 -26.54 6.14 38.11
CA GLU A 41 -25.68 7.33 38.09
C GLU A 41 -24.72 7.32 39.29
N GLN A 42 -25.23 7.06 40.50
CA GLN A 42 -24.40 6.92 41.71
C GLN A 42 -23.37 5.79 41.56
N PHE A 43 -23.76 4.67 40.95
CA PHE A 43 -22.83 3.59 40.63
C PHE A 43 -21.74 4.07 39.66
N GLN A 44 -22.11 4.75 38.58
CA GLN A 44 -21.16 5.23 37.57
C GLN A 44 -20.17 6.23 38.16
N GLU A 45 -20.63 7.20 38.96
CA GLU A 45 -19.77 8.19 39.61
C GLU A 45 -18.75 7.52 40.56
N ASN A 46 -19.22 6.63 41.41
CA ASN A 46 -18.40 6.00 42.45
C ASN A 46 -17.39 4.99 41.89
N TYR A 47 -17.71 4.30 40.79
CA TYR A 47 -16.94 3.16 40.30
C TYR A 47 -16.35 3.35 38.88
N SER A 48 -16.48 4.54 38.28
CA SER A 48 -15.94 4.85 36.94
C SER A 48 -14.44 4.62 36.77
N SER A 49 -13.64 4.72 37.83
CA SER A 49 -12.18 4.54 37.81
C SER A 49 -11.73 3.11 38.10
N GLN A 50 -12.63 2.24 38.57
CA GLN A 50 -12.30 0.87 38.92
C GLN A 50 -12.24 -0.02 37.65
N ALA A 51 -11.20 -0.85 37.55
CA ALA A 51 -10.96 -1.73 36.41
C ALA A 51 -11.12 -3.22 36.74
N LYS A 52 -10.84 -3.63 37.98
CA LYS A 52 -11.03 -5.01 38.46
C LYS A 52 -12.02 -5.04 39.63
N PHE A 53 -13.16 -5.65 39.41
CA PHE A 53 -14.25 -5.81 40.36
C PHE A 53 -14.17 -7.17 41.07
N SER A 54 -13.58 -8.19 40.43
CA SER A 54 -13.37 -9.53 40.98
C SER A 54 -12.48 -9.55 42.22
N ASN A 55 -11.51 -8.65 42.30
CA ASN A 55 -10.60 -8.53 43.44
C ASN A 55 -11.16 -7.69 44.61
N SER A 56 -12.38 -7.19 44.50
CA SER A 56 -12.97 -6.33 45.54
C SER A 56 -13.64 -7.13 46.66
N LYS A 57 -13.68 -6.59 47.87
CA LYS A 57 -14.43 -7.18 49.00
C LYS A 57 -15.94 -7.28 48.71
N GLU A 58 -16.44 -6.49 47.77
CA GLU A 58 -17.85 -6.42 47.37
C GLU A 58 -18.14 -7.20 46.07
N GLN A 59 -17.23 -8.06 45.61
CA GLN A 59 -17.35 -8.84 44.37
C GLN A 59 -18.72 -9.50 44.20
N LYS A 60 -19.29 -10.05 45.28
CA LYS A 60 -20.62 -10.69 45.26
C LYS A 60 -21.72 -9.72 44.82
N TYR A 61 -21.66 -8.48 45.28
CA TYR A 61 -22.66 -7.45 44.96
C TYR A 61 -22.49 -6.94 43.53
N PHE A 62 -21.27 -6.70 43.06
CA PHE A 62 -21.04 -6.33 41.66
C PHE A 62 -21.49 -7.41 40.68
N LEU A 63 -21.25 -8.69 41.00
CA LEU A 63 -21.75 -9.81 40.19
C LEU A 63 -23.28 -9.89 40.19
N ASN A 64 -23.92 -9.60 41.33
CA ASN A 64 -25.37 -9.53 41.43
C ASN A 64 -25.95 -8.37 40.62
N ILE A 65 -25.32 -7.19 40.65
CA ILE A 65 -25.68 -6.04 39.81
C ILE A 65 -25.57 -6.44 38.33
N LEU A 66 -24.47 -7.05 37.90
CA LEU A 66 -24.31 -7.53 36.52
C LEU A 66 -25.45 -8.48 36.11
N ARG A 67 -25.72 -9.51 36.92
CA ARG A 67 -26.79 -10.48 36.65
C ARG A 67 -28.18 -9.85 36.63
N PHE A 68 -28.42 -8.88 37.50
CA PHE A 68 -29.67 -8.12 37.52
C PHE A 68 -29.85 -7.35 36.20
N LEU A 69 -28.84 -6.57 35.80
CA LEU A 69 -28.85 -5.81 34.54
C LEU A 69 -29.04 -6.74 33.32
N MET A 70 -28.37 -7.89 33.31
CA MET A 70 -28.52 -8.88 32.23
C MET A 70 -29.90 -9.54 32.19
N LYS A 71 -30.30 -10.22 33.27
CA LYS A 71 -31.50 -11.08 33.25
C LYS A 71 -32.80 -10.28 33.24
N LYS A 72 -32.86 -9.18 34.01
CA LYS A 72 -34.09 -8.41 34.17
C LYS A 72 -34.27 -7.37 33.08
N LYS A 73 -33.20 -6.70 32.65
CA LYS A 73 -33.30 -5.59 31.71
C LYS A 73 -32.87 -5.98 30.30
N LEU A 74 -31.69 -6.55 30.11
CA LEU A 74 -31.17 -6.87 28.77
C LEU A 74 -31.93 -8.04 28.09
N LEU A 75 -32.13 -9.15 28.82
CA LEU A 75 -32.80 -10.35 28.32
C LEU A 75 -34.32 -10.36 28.55
N GLY A 76 -34.77 -9.79 29.68
CA GLY A 76 -36.18 -9.79 30.08
C GLY A 76 -37.08 -8.81 29.33
N SER A 77 -36.50 -7.76 28.73
CA SER A 77 -37.28 -6.70 28.05
C SER A 77 -37.64 -7.11 26.63
N SER A 78 -38.76 -7.81 26.46
CA SER A 78 -39.14 -8.29 25.13
C SER A 78 -39.50 -7.18 24.14
N LYS A 79 -39.90 -5.99 24.63
CA LYS A 79 -40.29 -4.80 23.82
C LYS A 79 -39.90 -3.41 24.39
N LYS A 80 -39.39 -3.30 25.64
CA LYS A 80 -39.00 -2.01 26.25
C LYS A 80 -37.54 -1.66 25.88
N LEU A 81 -37.31 -0.38 25.57
CA LEU A 81 -35.97 0.16 25.30
C LEU A 81 -35.17 0.18 26.61
N VAL A 82 -33.97 -0.40 26.60
CA VAL A 82 -33.06 -0.34 27.75
C VAL A 82 -32.44 1.06 27.83
N SER A 83 -32.40 1.67 29.03
CA SER A 83 -31.86 3.01 29.23
C SER A 83 -30.34 3.09 28.97
N LEU A 84 -29.86 4.28 28.62
CA LEU A 84 -28.44 4.54 28.35
C LEU A 84 -27.56 4.24 29.58
N SER A 85 -28.08 4.56 30.77
CA SER A 85 -27.45 4.33 32.07
C SER A 85 -27.13 2.85 32.32
N ILE A 86 -27.96 1.93 31.80
CA ILE A 86 -27.70 0.50 31.89
C ILE A 86 -26.49 0.10 31.03
N PHE A 87 -26.42 0.55 29.77
CA PHE A 87 -25.27 0.25 28.91
C PHE A 87 -23.97 0.84 29.43
N TYR A 88 -24.02 2.05 30.01
CA TYR A 88 -22.83 2.64 30.61
C TYR A 88 -22.36 1.85 31.84
N SER A 89 -23.29 1.41 32.69
CA SER A 89 -22.98 0.58 33.86
C SER A 89 -22.42 -0.78 33.48
N LEU A 90 -22.99 -1.44 32.45
CA LEU A 90 -22.44 -2.66 31.85
C LEU A 90 -21.03 -2.41 31.31
N ARG A 91 -20.80 -1.30 30.60
CA ARG A 91 -19.48 -0.94 30.06
C ARG A 91 -18.41 -0.79 31.15
N ILE A 92 -18.80 -0.33 32.35
CA ILE A 92 -17.91 -0.23 33.52
C ILE A 92 -17.61 -1.63 34.07
N LEU A 93 -18.64 -2.42 34.39
CA LEU A 93 -18.50 -3.76 34.98
C LEU A 93 -17.71 -4.72 34.08
N LEU A 94 -17.96 -4.67 32.76
CA LEU A 94 -17.31 -5.53 31.76
C LEU A 94 -15.87 -5.10 31.41
N ARG A 95 -15.28 -4.16 32.14
CA ARG A 95 -13.82 -3.96 32.12
C ARG A 95 -13.08 -5.12 32.78
N ASP A 96 -13.77 -5.83 33.67
CA ASP A 96 -13.23 -7.02 34.34
C ASP A 96 -13.42 -8.26 33.45
N PRO A 97 -12.33 -8.98 33.10
CA PRO A 97 -12.42 -10.16 32.24
C PRO A 97 -13.27 -11.28 32.86
N ASP A 98 -13.29 -11.44 34.18
CA ASP A 98 -14.08 -12.50 34.84
C ASP A 98 -15.58 -12.25 34.64
N TYR A 99 -15.99 -10.98 34.69
CA TYR A 99 -17.39 -10.59 34.50
C TYR A 99 -17.80 -10.61 33.04
N LEU A 100 -16.86 -10.34 32.14
CA LEU A 100 -17.05 -10.49 30.71
C LEU A 100 -17.32 -11.94 30.34
N LEU A 101 -16.59 -12.88 30.92
CA LEU A 101 -16.82 -14.32 30.72
C LEU A 101 -18.21 -14.75 31.20
N VAL A 102 -18.63 -14.27 32.39
CA VAL A 102 -20.01 -14.50 32.87
C VAL A 102 -21.05 -13.90 31.93
N PHE A 103 -20.80 -12.72 31.37
CA PHE A 103 -21.70 -12.07 30.42
C PHE A 103 -21.90 -12.89 29.15
N VAL A 104 -20.81 -13.43 28.59
CA VAL A 104 -20.88 -14.29 27.39
C VAL A 104 -21.59 -15.61 27.71
N GLN A 105 -21.23 -16.27 28.81
CA GLN A 105 -21.83 -17.55 29.22
C GLN A 105 -23.32 -17.46 29.54
N GLU A 106 -23.79 -16.34 30.11
CA GLU A 106 -25.19 -16.13 30.44
C GLU A 106 -26.01 -15.51 29.26
N ASN A 107 -25.59 -15.72 28.01
CA ASN A 107 -26.26 -15.27 26.78
C ASN A 107 -26.43 -13.74 26.64
N GLY A 108 -25.57 -12.95 27.29
CA GLY A 108 -25.63 -11.48 27.24
C GLY A 108 -25.56 -10.91 25.81
N LEU A 109 -24.83 -11.57 24.91
CA LEU A 109 -24.70 -11.18 23.50
C LEU A 109 -26.03 -11.18 22.74
N SER A 110 -26.92 -12.15 23.00
CA SER A 110 -28.24 -12.21 22.35
C SER A 110 -29.11 -11.02 22.76
N GLY A 111 -29.09 -10.66 24.05
CA GLY A 111 -29.77 -9.48 24.56
C GLY A 111 -29.18 -8.18 24.00
N LEU A 112 -27.85 -8.12 23.85
CA LEU A 112 -27.16 -6.98 23.25
C LEU A 112 -27.53 -6.80 21.77
N LYS A 113 -27.49 -7.87 20.96
CA LYS A 113 -27.95 -7.86 19.56
C LYS A 113 -29.37 -7.30 19.46
N LYS A 114 -30.29 -7.84 20.23
CA LYS A 114 -31.70 -7.44 20.20
C LYS A 114 -31.88 -5.95 20.51
N GLN A 115 -31.17 -5.42 21.50
CA GLN A 115 -31.24 -3.98 21.80
C GLN A 115 -30.58 -3.15 20.70
N MET A 116 -29.46 -3.62 20.15
CA MET A 116 -28.79 -2.96 19.04
C MET A 116 -29.72 -2.83 17.83
N ASP A 117 -30.45 -3.88 17.44
CA ASP A 117 -31.44 -3.83 16.36
C ASP A 117 -32.53 -2.78 16.63
N ILE A 118 -33.06 -2.71 17.85
CA ILE A 118 -34.08 -1.71 18.22
C ILE A 118 -33.53 -0.28 18.11
N TYR A 119 -32.29 -0.06 18.55
CA TYR A 119 -31.66 1.26 18.48
C TYR A 119 -31.28 1.66 17.05
N ILE A 120 -30.86 0.71 16.20
CA ILE A 120 -30.56 1.01 14.80
C ILE A 120 -31.84 1.40 14.06
N HIS A 121 -32.97 0.73 14.30
CA HIS A 121 -34.26 1.14 13.72
C HIS A 121 -34.74 2.54 14.17
N LYS A 122 -34.18 3.08 15.25
CA LYS A 122 -34.46 4.45 15.72
C LYS A 122 -33.53 5.50 15.13
N LEU A 123 -32.49 5.11 14.39
CA LEU A 123 -31.69 6.06 13.61
C LEU A 123 -32.54 6.54 12.44
N SER A 124 -32.84 7.84 12.42
CA SER A 124 -33.45 8.49 11.26
C SER A 124 -32.37 8.75 10.20
N PRO A 125 -32.62 8.50 8.90
CA PRO A 125 -31.66 8.77 7.83
C PRO A 125 -31.34 10.28 7.68
N ASP A 126 -32.24 11.17 8.12
CA ASP A 126 -32.08 12.62 8.07
C ASP A 126 -31.60 13.17 9.43
N LEU A 127 -30.28 13.27 9.59
CA LEU A 127 -29.62 13.87 10.76
C LEU A 127 -29.46 15.40 10.66
N SER A 128 -30.05 16.05 9.65
CA SER A 128 -30.02 17.51 9.50
C SER A 128 -30.91 18.25 10.50
N ASP A 129 -31.85 17.56 11.13
CA ASP A 129 -32.64 18.12 12.24
C ASP A 129 -31.87 17.93 13.55
N SER A 130 -31.18 18.99 13.98
CA SER A 130 -30.45 19.10 15.25
C SER A 130 -31.31 18.89 16.51
N ASN A 131 -32.59 18.52 16.38
CA ASN A 131 -33.57 18.42 17.46
C ASN A 131 -34.06 16.98 17.74
N ASN A 132 -33.51 15.94 17.08
CA ASN A 132 -33.87 14.55 17.39
C ASN A 132 -33.07 14.01 18.59
N GLU A 133 -33.48 14.40 19.82
CA GLU A 133 -32.94 13.84 21.08
C GLU A 133 -32.93 12.31 21.08
N SER A 134 -33.92 11.68 20.43
CA SER A 134 -34.03 10.24 20.27
C SER A 134 -32.86 9.62 19.48
N SER A 135 -32.42 10.27 18.40
CA SER A 135 -31.28 9.81 17.59
C SER A 135 -29.96 10.01 18.34
N PHE A 136 -29.81 11.10 19.10
CA PHE A 136 -28.63 11.32 19.94
C PHE A 136 -28.48 10.25 21.03
N ILE A 137 -29.57 9.91 21.72
CA ILE A 137 -29.58 8.82 22.72
C ILE A 137 -29.24 7.50 22.04
N ALA A 138 -29.79 7.23 20.84
CA ALA A 138 -29.49 6.03 20.08
C ALA A 138 -28.01 5.91 19.71
N ILE A 139 -27.39 6.99 19.18
CA ILE A 139 -25.97 7.03 18.84
C ILE A 139 -25.10 6.70 20.05
N LYS A 140 -25.37 7.33 21.21
CA LYS A 140 -24.60 7.06 22.42
C LYS A 140 -24.80 5.64 22.96
N ALA A 141 -26.03 5.14 22.94
CA ALA A 141 -26.33 3.77 23.35
C ALA A 141 -25.57 2.77 22.48
N LEU A 142 -25.65 2.91 21.15
CA LEU A 142 -24.92 2.09 20.18
C LEU A 142 -23.41 2.18 20.40
N GLY A 143 -22.85 3.37 20.61
CA GLY A 143 -21.42 3.53 20.94
C GLY A 143 -21.00 2.78 22.20
N HIS A 144 -21.84 2.74 23.24
CA HIS A 144 -21.59 1.91 24.42
C HIS A 144 -21.65 0.41 24.11
N MET A 145 -22.61 -0.03 23.29
CA MET A 145 -22.72 -1.44 22.86
C MET A 145 -21.50 -1.87 22.03
N LEU A 146 -21.08 -1.06 21.06
CA LEU A 146 -19.86 -1.32 20.27
C LEU A 146 -18.62 -1.40 21.17
N ASN A 147 -18.50 -0.53 22.18
CA ASN A 147 -17.39 -0.61 23.12
C ASN A 147 -17.38 -1.91 23.94
N ILE A 148 -18.57 -2.41 24.32
CA ILE A 148 -18.71 -3.72 24.98
C ILE A 148 -18.25 -4.82 24.02
N LEU A 149 -18.66 -4.80 22.75
CA LEU A 149 -18.23 -5.77 21.74
C LEU A 149 -16.71 -5.74 21.48
N GLN A 150 -16.13 -4.54 21.37
CA GLN A 150 -14.67 -4.36 21.22
C GLN A 150 -13.91 -4.96 22.41
N LYS A 151 -14.43 -4.79 23.64
CA LYS A 151 -13.82 -5.40 24.83
C LYS A 151 -13.89 -6.92 24.79
N ILE A 152 -15.04 -7.47 24.40
CA ILE A 152 -15.23 -8.91 24.25
C ILE A 152 -14.19 -9.45 23.27
N LEU A 153 -14.12 -8.91 22.05
CA LEU A 153 -13.14 -9.36 21.05
C LEU A 153 -11.67 -9.21 21.48
N LYS A 154 -11.34 -8.16 22.25
CA LYS A 154 -9.99 -7.98 22.79
C LYS A 154 -9.64 -9.01 23.86
N SER A 155 -10.62 -9.42 24.66
CA SER A 155 -10.44 -10.34 25.79
C SER A 155 -10.69 -11.81 25.45
N THR A 156 -11.02 -12.17 24.20
CA THR A 156 -11.32 -13.56 23.79
C THR A 156 -10.10 -14.31 23.21
N PRO A 157 -9.29 -15.00 24.02
CA PRO A 157 -8.30 -15.94 23.51
C PRO A 157 -8.91 -17.32 23.14
N ASN A 158 -10.14 -17.63 23.55
CA ASN A 158 -10.72 -18.97 23.47
C ASN A 158 -11.68 -19.17 22.26
N HIS A 159 -11.57 -20.32 21.59
CA HIS A 159 -12.41 -20.71 20.44
C HIS A 159 -13.92 -20.65 20.74
N ALA A 160 -14.33 -21.06 21.96
CA ALA A 160 -15.73 -21.07 22.39
C ALA A 160 -16.37 -19.67 22.38
N GLU A 161 -15.64 -18.62 22.77
CA GLU A 161 -16.18 -17.25 22.81
C GLU A 161 -16.34 -16.65 21.41
N ARG A 162 -15.52 -17.08 20.45
CA ARG A 162 -15.68 -16.75 19.03
C ARG A 162 -16.90 -17.46 18.44
N GLU A 163 -17.12 -18.72 18.78
CA GLU A 163 -18.34 -19.44 18.39
C GLU A 163 -19.60 -18.74 18.93
N PHE A 164 -19.57 -18.20 20.15
CA PHE A 164 -20.71 -17.45 20.70
C PHE A 164 -21.00 -16.16 19.93
N LEU A 165 -19.97 -15.43 19.49
CA LEU A 165 -20.14 -14.25 18.64
C LEU A 165 -20.73 -14.62 17.28
N ILE A 166 -20.27 -15.72 16.68
CA ILE A 166 -20.83 -16.26 15.44
C ILE A 166 -22.29 -16.68 15.65
N SER A 167 -22.60 -17.45 16.69
CA SER A 167 -23.96 -17.93 16.97
C SER A 167 -24.94 -16.82 17.32
N SER A 168 -24.44 -15.70 17.86
CA SER A 168 -25.27 -14.55 18.20
C SER A 168 -25.79 -13.80 16.97
N ASN A 169 -25.20 -14.03 15.79
CA ASN A 169 -25.54 -13.38 14.54
C ASN A 169 -25.52 -11.84 14.63
N ILE A 170 -24.60 -11.29 15.44
CA ILE A 170 -24.47 -9.85 15.68
C ILE A 170 -23.92 -9.07 14.49
N ILE A 171 -23.34 -9.80 13.52
CA ILE A 171 -22.79 -9.28 12.27
C ILE A 171 -23.87 -8.52 11.51
N GLU A 172 -25.07 -9.11 11.35
CA GLU A 172 -26.21 -8.48 10.66
C GLU A 172 -26.51 -7.09 11.21
N SER A 173 -26.55 -6.96 12.54
CA SER A 173 -26.79 -5.68 13.21
C SER A 173 -25.66 -4.69 12.96
N ILE A 174 -24.41 -5.14 12.96
CA ILE A 174 -23.25 -4.27 12.67
C ILE A 174 -23.26 -3.83 11.20
N THR A 175 -23.58 -4.72 10.26
CA THR A 175 -23.76 -4.39 8.84
C THR A 175 -24.88 -3.38 8.65
N HIS A 176 -26.03 -3.60 9.30
CA HIS A 176 -27.15 -2.68 9.24
C HIS A 176 -26.79 -1.31 9.86
N LEU A 177 -25.96 -1.30 10.91
CA LEU A 177 -25.44 -0.05 11.48
C LEU A 177 -24.51 0.67 10.49
N LEU A 178 -23.61 -0.05 9.82
CA LEU A 178 -22.71 0.52 8.82
C LEU A 178 -23.49 1.20 7.69
N ASN A 179 -24.56 0.56 7.21
CA ASN A 179 -25.34 1.04 6.06
C ASN A 179 -26.24 2.24 6.40
N ASN A 180 -26.69 2.36 7.65
CA ASN A 180 -27.68 3.39 8.05
C ASN A 180 -27.08 4.53 8.89
N ASN A 181 -25.82 4.45 9.30
CA ASN A 181 -25.21 5.44 10.17
C ASN A 181 -24.45 6.52 9.39
N ARG A 182 -24.75 7.79 9.69
CA ARG A 182 -24.06 8.97 9.15
C ARG A 182 -23.25 9.74 10.22
N ASP A 183 -23.28 9.33 11.49
CA ASP A 183 -22.45 9.90 12.55
C ASP A 183 -21.01 9.37 12.46
N ALA A 184 -20.05 10.29 12.29
CA ALA A 184 -18.65 9.93 12.03
C ALA A 184 -17.99 9.14 13.19
N PRO A 185 -18.08 9.56 14.47
CA PRO A 185 -17.51 8.79 15.57
C PRO A 185 -18.06 7.36 15.67
N LEU A 186 -19.38 7.20 15.58
CA LEU A 186 -20.01 5.88 15.63
C LEU A 186 -19.63 5.02 14.40
N LEU A 187 -19.47 5.64 13.23
CA LEU A 187 -19.05 4.97 12.01
C LEU A 187 -17.60 4.47 12.14
N HIS A 188 -16.69 5.30 12.67
CA HIS A 188 -15.32 4.89 12.93
C HIS A 188 -15.24 3.73 13.91
N ASP A 189 -16.01 3.77 15.00
CA ASP A 189 -16.05 2.67 15.97
C ASP A 189 -16.62 1.38 15.38
N THR A 190 -17.59 1.49 14.47
CA THR A 190 -18.15 0.38 13.71
C THR A 190 -17.10 -0.23 12.79
N LEU A 191 -16.43 0.59 11.97
CA LEU A 191 -15.38 0.13 11.04
C LEU A 191 -14.19 -0.51 11.78
N ARG A 192 -13.73 0.08 12.89
CA ARG A 192 -12.66 -0.50 13.72
C ARG A 192 -13.08 -1.84 14.34
N LEU A 193 -14.32 -1.97 14.79
CA LEU A 193 -14.86 -3.23 15.30
C LEU A 193 -14.85 -4.30 14.19
N LEU A 194 -15.30 -3.95 12.99
CA LEU A 194 -15.33 -4.85 11.84
C LEU A 194 -13.94 -5.38 11.48
N LEU A 195 -12.97 -4.49 11.35
CA LEU A 195 -11.57 -4.85 11.11
C LEU A 195 -11.05 -5.81 12.18
N HIS A 196 -11.33 -5.51 13.45
CA HIS A 196 -10.91 -6.36 14.55
C HIS A 196 -11.61 -7.73 14.56
N MET A 197 -12.86 -7.83 14.11
CA MET A 197 -13.57 -9.11 13.97
C MET A 197 -12.95 -9.97 12.86
N ILE A 198 -12.67 -9.35 11.71
CA ILE A 198 -12.12 -10.02 10.53
C ILE A 198 -10.72 -10.57 10.79
N ASP A 199 -9.87 -9.81 11.49
CA ASP A 199 -8.53 -10.26 11.90
C ASP A 199 -8.54 -11.54 12.77
N LYS A 200 -9.67 -11.86 13.41
CA LYS A 200 -9.78 -13.01 14.33
C LYS A 200 -10.33 -14.27 13.68
N THR A 201 -11.22 -14.14 12.69
CA THR A 201 -11.92 -15.27 12.09
C THR A 201 -12.33 -14.99 10.64
N GLU A 202 -11.94 -15.87 9.72
CA GLU A 202 -12.29 -15.81 8.29
C GLU A 202 -13.81 -15.91 8.05
N PHE A 203 -14.56 -16.59 8.94
CA PHE A 203 -16.02 -16.71 8.89
C PHE A 203 -16.73 -15.35 8.68
N TYR A 204 -16.23 -14.29 9.31
CA TYR A 204 -16.87 -12.98 9.17
C TYR A 204 -16.74 -12.42 7.76
N ILE A 205 -15.60 -12.66 7.10
CA ILE A 205 -15.38 -12.21 5.72
C ILE A 205 -16.41 -12.85 4.79
N THR A 206 -16.63 -14.16 4.92
CA THR A 206 -17.56 -14.91 4.05
C THR A 206 -18.99 -14.39 4.20
N GLU A 207 -19.38 -14.00 5.41
CA GLU A 207 -20.70 -13.42 5.67
C GLU A 207 -20.84 -11.98 5.14
N PHE A 208 -19.79 -11.15 5.27
CA PHE A 208 -19.78 -9.81 4.69
C PHE A 208 -19.83 -9.83 3.17
N LEU A 209 -19.13 -10.76 2.52
CA LEU A 209 -19.15 -10.90 1.06
C LEU A 209 -20.54 -11.25 0.51
N LYS A 210 -21.39 -11.94 1.28
CA LYS A 210 -22.79 -12.22 0.88
C LYS A 210 -23.72 -11.02 0.99
N SER A 211 -23.30 -9.96 1.67
CA SER A 211 -24.12 -8.78 1.95
C SER A 211 -23.80 -7.60 1.02
N GLU A 212 -24.68 -6.61 0.98
CA GLU A 212 -24.47 -5.33 0.25
C GLU A 212 -23.37 -4.44 0.87
N THR A 213 -22.55 -4.97 1.78
CA THR A 213 -21.52 -4.20 2.51
C THR A 213 -20.46 -3.62 1.60
N ILE A 214 -20.06 -4.33 0.53
CA ILE A 214 -19.03 -3.84 -0.41
C ILE A 214 -19.49 -2.55 -1.10
N GLU A 215 -20.75 -2.53 -1.58
CA GLU A 215 -21.36 -1.37 -2.24
C GLU A 215 -21.54 -0.19 -1.27
N ASN A 216 -21.88 -0.47 -0.02
CA ASN A 216 -21.98 0.58 1.01
C ASN A 216 -20.62 1.16 1.40
N LEU A 217 -19.58 0.33 1.55
CA LEU A 217 -18.21 0.82 1.79
C LEU A 217 -17.72 1.71 0.67
N LEU A 218 -18.13 1.41 -0.55
CA LEU A 218 -17.91 2.22 -1.74
C LEU A 218 -18.50 3.62 -1.60
N HIS A 219 -19.79 3.71 -1.23
CA HIS A 219 -20.42 5.00 -0.93
C HIS A 219 -19.73 5.73 0.23
N LEU A 220 -19.23 5.01 1.24
CA LEU A 220 -18.44 5.60 2.33
C LEU A 220 -17.10 6.16 1.86
N LEU A 221 -16.52 5.66 0.76
CA LEU A 221 -15.32 6.24 0.15
C LEU A 221 -15.59 7.57 -0.54
N GLU A 222 -16.83 7.98 -0.78
CA GLU A 222 -17.15 9.32 -1.28
C GLU A 222 -17.16 10.37 -0.16
N TYR A 223 -17.21 9.94 1.10
CA TYR A 223 -17.15 10.84 2.25
C TYR A 223 -15.74 11.42 2.39
N LYS A 224 -15.66 12.74 2.59
CA LYS A 224 -14.40 13.51 2.60
C LYS A 224 -13.58 13.41 3.89
N ASP A 225 -13.94 12.51 4.80
CA ASP A 225 -13.22 12.34 6.07
C ASP A 225 -12.07 11.34 5.93
N LEU A 226 -10.86 11.77 6.29
CA LEU A 226 -9.64 10.98 6.12
C LEU A 226 -9.70 9.63 6.86
N GLU A 227 -10.21 9.64 8.10
CA GLU A 227 -10.25 8.43 8.92
C GLU A 227 -11.26 7.41 8.39
N THR A 228 -12.44 7.88 7.98
CA THR A 228 -13.45 7.05 7.29
C THR A 228 -12.88 6.45 6.02
N THR A 229 -12.24 7.26 5.15
CA THR A 229 -11.60 6.78 3.93
C THR A 229 -10.55 5.70 4.23
N GLN A 230 -9.67 5.96 5.19
CA GLN A 230 -8.59 5.03 5.53
C GLN A 230 -9.13 3.70 6.06
N LEU A 231 -10.09 3.73 6.99
CA LEU A 231 -10.68 2.53 7.58
C LEU A 231 -11.49 1.74 6.55
N SER A 232 -12.27 2.42 5.71
CA SER A 232 -13.05 1.79 4.64
C SER A 232 -12.14 1.14 3.59
N LEU A 233 -11.05 1.80 3.18
CA LEU A 233 -10.06 1.20 2.27
C LEU A 233 -9.35 0.00 2.90
N HIS A 234 -8.98 0.08 4.18
CA HIS A 234 -8.34 -1.04 4.88
C HIS A 234 -9.25 -2.26 4.98
N LEU A 235 -10.52 -2.03 5.29
CA LEU A 235 -11.53 -3.08 5.33
C LEU A 235 -11.74 -3.69 3.94
N MET A 236 -11.83 -2.86 2.91
CA MET A 236 -11.95 -3.29 1.52
C MET A 236 -10.73 -4.11 1.05
N GLN A 237 -9.52 -3.67 1.38
CA GLN A 237 -8.29 -4.41 1.10
C GLN A 237 -8.35 -5.81 1.71
N THR A 238 -8.78 -5.90 2.97
CA THR A 238 -8.86 -7.16 3.71
C THR A 238 -9.88 -8.11 3.08
N PHE A 239 -11.05 -7.58 2.70
CA PHE A 239 -12.05 -8.37 1.98
C PHE A 239 -11.58 -8.85 0.61
N LEU A 240 -11.02 -7.96 -0.21
CA LEU A 240 -10.57 -8.31 -1.56
C LEU A 240 -9.38 -9.27 -1.57
N ALA A 241 -8.58 -9.30 -0.50
CA ALA A 241 -7.48 -10.25 -0.34
C ALA A 241 -7.94 -11.69 -0.03
N HIS A 242 -9.19 -11.87 0.42
CA HIS A 242 -9.71 -13.18 0.81
C HIS A 242 -10.01 -14.07 -0.40
N PRO A 243 -9.71 -15.38 -0.38
CA PRO A 243 -9.91 -16.27 -1.52
C PRO A 243 -11.36 -16.33 -2.03
N GLU A 244 -12.35 -16.22 -1.15
CA GLU A 244 -13.77 -16.21 -1.55
C GLU A 244 -14.17 -14.94 -2.33
N ALA A 245 -13.48 -13.82 -2.11
CA ALA A 245 -13.74 -12.58 -2.84
C ALA A 245 -13.48 -12.72 -4.35
N ARG A 246 -12.71 -13.73 -4.77
CA ARG A 246 -12.42 -14.03 -6.19
C ARG A 246 -13.68 -14.21 -7.04
N GLN A 247 -14.77 -14.68 -6.45
CA GLN A 247 -16.05 -14.81 -7.16
C GLN A 247 -16.69 -13.45 -7.46
N TYR A 248 -16.43 -12.44 -6.61
CA TYR A 248 -17.00 -11.11 -6.71
C TYR A 248 -16.17 -10.17 -7.58
N ILE A 249 -14.84 -10.33 -7.60
CA ILE A 249 -13.90 -9.47 -8.35
C ILE A 249 -14.31 -9.25 -9.83
N PRO A 250 -14.73 -10.27 -10.62
CA PRO A 250 -15.15 -10.06 -12.00
C PRO A 250 -16.38 -9.14 -12.15
N HIS A 251 -17.26 -9.13 -11.14
CA HIS A 251 -18.50 -8.35 -11.13
C HIS A 251 -18.31 -6.93 -10.61
N ILE A 252 -17.10 -6.57 -10.16
CA ILE A 252 -16.78 -5.22 -9.73
C ILE A 252 -16.95 -4.25 -10.93
N PRO A 253 -17.77 -3.19 -10.79
CA PRO A 253 -17.95 -2.17 -11.82
C PRO A 253 -16.67 -1.35 -12.00
N THR A 254 -16.47 -0.81 -13.21
CA THR A 254 -15.29 0.00 -13.53
C THR A 254 -15.19 1.25 -12.67
N ASP A 255 -16.32 1.89 -12.35
CA ASP A 255 -16.42 3.08 -11.48
C ASP A 255 -15.77 2.86 -10.11
N PHE A 256 -15.81 1.62 -9.60
CA PHE A 256 -15.13 1.27 -8.35
C PHE A 256 -13.60 1.29 -8.50
N LEU A 257 -13.10 0.75 -9.61
CA LEU A 257 -11.66 0.77 -9.91
C LEU A 257 -11.17 2.19 -10.18
N GLU A 258 -12.01 3.05 -10.77
CA GLU A 258 -11.73 4.48 -10.93
C GLU A 258 -11.62 5.19 -9.58
N THR A 259 -12.49 4.84 -8.63
CA THR A 259 -12.42 5.36 -7.25
C THR A 259 -11.07 5.04 -6.61
N PHE A 260 -10.61 3.77 -6.64
CA PHE A 260 -9.28 3.41 -6.13
C PHE A 260 -8.15 4.10 -6.89
N THR A 261 -8.29 4.24 -8.21
CA THR A 261 -7.29 4.91 -9.05
C THR A 261 -7.18 6.40 -8.68
N SER A 262 -8.29 7.06 -8.35
CA SER A 262 -8.30 8.46 -7.91
C SER A 262 -7.53 8.67 -6.60
N TYR A 263 -7.56 7.67 -5.71
CA TYR A 263 -6.82 7.69 -4.44
C TYR A 263 -5.31 7.58 -4.62
N LEU A 264 -4.80 7.15 -5.77
CA LEU A 264 -3.35 7.14 -6.07
C LEU A 264 -2.74 8.55 -6.10
N CYS A 265 -3.55 9.60 -6.16
CA CYS A 265 -3.11 10.99 -6.09
C CYS A 265 -3.22 11.59 -4.67
N HIS A 266 -3.60 10.80 -3.66
CA HIS A 266 -3.83 11.28 -2.31
C HIS A 266 -2.51 11.55 -1.55
N ASN A 267 -2.46 12.58 -0.70
CA ASN A 267 -1.25 12.97 0.03
C ASN A 267 -0.88 12.06 1.22
N ASN A 268 -1.71 11.06 1.53
CA ASN A 268 -1.54 10.22 2.72
C ASN A 268 -1.03 8.85 2.31
N VAL A 269 0.16 8.48 2.79
CA VAL A 269 0.85 7.23 2.41
C VAL A 269 0.02 5.99 2.75
N LYS A 270 -0.70 5.99 3.88
CA LYS A 270 -1.58 4.86 4.22
C LYS A 270 -2.74 4.76 3.26
N VAL A 271 -3.41 5.86 2.92
CA VAL A 271 -4.51 5.85 1.94
C VAL A 271 -4.02 5.32 0.59
N LEU A 272 -2.85 5.79 0.14
CA LEU A 272 -2.20 5.28 -1.08
C LEU A 272 -1.96 3.77 -0.99
N GLU A 273 -1.33 3.31 0.08
CA GLU A 273 -0.98 1.91 0.28
C GLU A 273 -2.23 1.00 0.21
N HIS A 274 -3.30 1.33 0.95
CA HIS A 274 -4.53 0.54 0.93
C HIS A 274 -5.19 0.54 -0.46
N ALA A 275 -5.23 1.70 -1.14
CA ALA A 275 -5.77 1.78 -2.49
C ALA A 275 -4.97 0.94 -3.51
N ILE A 276 -3.64 0.94 -3.40
CA ILE A 276 -2.75 0.11 -4.23
C ILE A 276 -3.02 -1.38 -3.99
N TRP A 277 -3.17 -1.80 -2.73
CA TRP A 277 -3.49 -3.18 -2.40
C TRP A 277 -4.87 -3.61 -2.91
N CYS A 278 -5.88 -2.74 -2.84
CA CYS A 278 -7.19 -2.99 -3.45
C CYS A 278 -7.07 -3.21 -4.97
N LEU A 279 -6.36 -2.33 -5.69
CA LEU A 279 -6.10 -2.48 -7.12
C LEU A 279 -5.36 -3.79 -7.43
N ARG A 280 -4.34 -4.12 -6.63
CA ARG A 280 -3.58 -5.37 -6.78
C ARG A 280 -4.48 -6.60 -6.60
N SER A 281 -5.37 -6.60 -5.62
CA SER A 281 -6.29 -7.71 -5.38
C SER A 281 -7.27 -7.88 -6.55
N CYS A 282 -7.76 -6.78 -7.12
CA CYS A 282 -8.59 -6.81 -8.32
C CYS A 282 -7.85 -7.28 -9.60
N ALA A 283 -6.52 -7.29 -9.60
CA ALA A 283 -5.69 -7.71 -10.73
C ALA A 283 -5.47 -9.25 -10.81
N ASP A 284 -6.18 -10.06 -10.01
CA ASP A 284 -6.00 -11.52 -9.97
C ASP A 284 -6.40 -12.20 -11.30
N ASN A 285 -7.38 -11.65 -12.02
CA ASN A 285 -7.88 -12.18 -13.29
C ASN A 285 -7.60 -11.26 -14.49
N GLU A 286 -7.76 -11.77 -15.72
CA GLU A 286 -7.47 -11.01 -16.95
C GLU A 286 -8.39 -9.80 -17.13
N ASP A 287 -9.69 -9.94 -16.81
CA ASP A 287 -10.67 -8.87 -16.95
C ASP A 287 -10.38 -7.69 -16.01
N GLY A 288 -10.06 -7.97 -14.75
CA GLY A 288 -9.64 -6.99 -13.75
C GLY A 288 -8.35 -6.28 -14.16
N ARG A 289 -7.34 -7.01 -14.65
CA ARG A 289 -6.11 -6.42 -15.22
C ARG A 289 -6.39 -5.48 -16.38
N ARG A 290 -7.35 -5.83 -17.25
CA ARG A 290 -7.78 -5.00 -18.37
C ARG A 290 -8.53 -3.75 -17.90
N LYS A 291 -9.48 -3.90 -16.99
CA LYS A 291 -10.25 -2.78 -16.42
C LYS A 291 -9.35 -1.78 -15.70
N ILE A 292 -8.42 -2.25 -14.85
CA ILE A 292 -7.44 -1.40 -14.15
C ILE A 292 -6.53 -0.64 -15.13
N ARG A 293 -6.18 -1.25 -16.27
CA ARG A 293 -5.45 -0.52 -17.32
C ARG A 293 -6.26 0.65 -17.87
N LEU A 294 -7.56 0.43 -18.12
CA LEU A 294 -8.45 1.45 -18.69
C LEU A 294 -8.67 2.64 -17.76
N THR A 295 -8.59 2.46 -16.44
CA THR A 295 -8.69 3.58 -15.48
C THR A 295 -7.45 4.49 -15.50
N GLY A 296 -6.35 4.08 -16.14
CA GLY A 296 -5.11 4.84 -16.15
C GLY A 296 -4.25 4.65 -14.89
N ALA A 297 -4.45 3.57 -14.12
CA ALA A 297 -3.68 3.31 -12.90
C ALA A 297 -2.17 3.13 -13.13
N ILE A 298 -1.76 2.46 -14.21
CA ILE A 298 -0.33 2.17 -14.51
C ILE A 298 0.56 3.44 -14.50
N PRO A 299 0.25 4.51 -15.26
CA PRO A 299 1.08 5.72 -15.24
C PRO A 299 1.10 6.43 -13.88
N LEU A 300 0.02 6.34 -13.09
CA LEU A 300 -0.01 6.90 -11.74
C LEU A 300 0.86 6.09 -10.77
N LEU A 301 0.84 4.76 -10.85
CA LEU A 301 1.73 3.91 -10.06
C LEU A 301 3.21 4.19 -10.39
N LEU A 302 3.54 4.38 -11.66
CA LEU A 302 4.90 4.74 -12.08
C LEU A 302 5.30 6.15 -11.61
N SER A 303 4.38 7.12 -11.63
CA SER A 303 4.68 8.49 -11.15
C SER A 303 4.86 8.54 -9.63
N LEU A 304 4.15 7.72 -8.86
CA LEU A 304 4.37 7.54 -7.42
C LEU A 304 5.77 7.02 -7.13
N LEU A 305 6.26 6.06 -7.93
CA LEU A 305 7.62 5.55 -7.81
C LEU A 305 8.68 6.60 -8.22
N GLU A 306 8.44 7.37 -9.28
CA GLU A 306 9.34 8.47 -9.70
C GLU A 306 9.43 9.59 -8.64
N ASN A 307 8.30 10.00 -8.07
CA ASN A 307 8.24 11.09 -7.09
C ASN A 307 8.64 10.65 -5.68
N GLY A 308 8.45 9.38 -5.33
CA GLY A 308 8.97 8.79 -4.08
C GLY A 308 10.48 8.93 -3.94
N ASN A 309 11.21 8.95 -5.07
CA ASN A 309 12.66 9.18 -5.12
C ASN A 309 13.07 10.66 -4.98
N ARG A 310 12.11 11.59 -4.91
CA ARG A 310 12.34 13.05 -4.84
C ARG A 310 11.95 13.68 -3.51
N PHE A 311 11.54 12.90 -2.51
CA PHE A 311 11.39 13.44 -1.17
C PHE A 311 12.78 13.81 -0.66
N ASP A 312 13.19 15.07 -0.88
CA ASP A 312 14.40 15.65 -0.34
C ASP A 312 14.40 15.44 1.19
N TYR A 313 15.22 14.50 1.66
CA TYR A 313 15.40 14.19 3.08
C TYR A 313 16.18 15.29 3.83
N SER A 314 16.29 16.47 3.24
CA SER A 314 16.89 17.66 3.83
C SER A 314 15.81 18.70 4.12
N CYS A 315 14.96 18.44 5.12
CA CYS A 315 14.21 19.52 5.75
C CYS A 315 13.92 19.23 7.23
N PRO A 316 14.68 19.81 8.17
CA PRO A 316 14.07 20.33 9.38
C PRO A 316 13.32 21.62 8.99
N SER A 317 12.04 21.64 9.31
CA SER A 317 11.08 22.69 9.01
C SER A 317 11.59 24.15 9.13
N THR A 318 11.02 25.00 8.27
CA THR A 318 10.81 26.45 8.37
C THR A 318 11.90 27.43 7.90
N ASN A 319 11.44 28.29 6.99
CA ASN A 319 11.84 29.69 6.79
C ASN A 319 13.30 29.96 6.41
N ALA A 320 13.50 30.18 5.11
CA ALA A 320 14.49 31.11 4.62
C ALA A 320 14.25 32.50 5.22
N ASN A 321 14.81 32.76 6.41
CA ASN A 321 15.30 34.05 6.91
C ASN A 321 15.61 33.94 8.41
N GLN A 322 16.84 33.49 8.75
CA GLN A 322 17.70 34.09 9.78
C GLN A 322 18.91 33.18 10.02
N ARG A 323 20.04 33.50 9.38
CA ARG A 323 21.35 33.14 9.93
C ARG A 323 21.63 34.09 11.10
N ARG A 324 21.91 33.55 12.29
CA ARG A 324 23.08 33.93 13.13
C ARG A 324 23.08 33.20 14.48
N TYR A 325 24.30 32.92 14.91
CA TYR A 325 24.77 32.33 16.17
C TYR A 325 24.73 30.81 16.28
N GLY A 326 25.94 30.26 16.33
CA GLY A 326 26.19 28.83 16.46
C GLY A 326 26.16 28.36 17.89
N SER A 327 26.01 27.04 18.03
CA SER A 327 26.59 26.22 19.08
C SER A 327 26.19 24.78 18.81
N ILE A 328 27.20 23.92 18.79
CA ILE A 328 27.10 22.45 18.76
C ILE A 328 26.19 22.01 19.91
N SER A 329 25.08 21.33 19.62
CA SER A 329 24.30 20.61 20.63
C SER A 329 23.70 19.33 20.07
N LYS A 330 23.70 18.32 20.94
CA LYS A 330 23.40 16.90 20.77
C LYS A 330 22.12 16.63 19.97
N ARG A 331 22.22 15.82 18.89
CA ARG A 331 21.08 15.15 18.23
C ARG A 331 20.32 14.31 19.25
N THR A 332 19.02 14.52 19.35
CA THR A 332 18.13 13.80 20.27
C THR A 332 17.45 12.61 19.59
N VAL A 333 17.42 11.47 20.29
CA VAL A 333 16.83 10.16 19.91
C VAL A 333 15.40 10.21 19.32
N ARG A 334 14.65 11.30 19.52
CA ARG A 334 13.28 11.46 18.99
C ARG A 334 13.22 11.80 17.50
N GLU A 335 14.18 12.56 16.98
CA GLU A 335 14.22 12.96 15.57
C GLU A 335 14.59 11.77 14.67
N ASP A 336 15.48 10.90 15.14
CA ASP A 336 15.85 9.66 14.44
C ASP A 336 14.65 8.69 14.35
N SER A 337 13.81 8.61 15.38
CA SER A 337 12.64 7.70 15.40
C SER A 337 11.51 8.13 14.46
N GLU A 338 11.29 9.43 14.28
CA GLU A 338 10.26 9.93 13.36
C GLU A 338 10.71 9.83 11.90
N ALA A 339 11.99 10.10 11.62
CA ALA A 339 12.57 9.93 10.28
C ALA A 339 12.53 8.46 9.83
N VAL A 340 12.96 7.52 10.69
CA VAL A 340 12.90 6.07 10.41
C VAL A 340 11.47 5.62 10.13
N SER A 341 10.48 6.10 10.90
CA SER A 341 9.07 5.77 10.65
C SER A 341 8.54 6.30 9.30
N GLN A 342 9.09 7.38 8.76
CA GLN A 342 8.69 7.91 7.45
C GLN A 342 9.29 7.09 6.30
N PHE A 343 10.57 6.73 6.40
CA PHE A 343 11.22 5.81 5.46
C PHE A 343 10.51 4.45 5.41
N ASP A 344 10.17 3.92 6.59
CA ASP A 344 9.47 2.65 6.73
C ASP A 344 8.12 2.64 5.98
N GLN A 345 7.35 3.74 6.06
CA GLN A 345 6.09 3.88 5.34
C GLN A 345 6.28 4.06 3.83
N LEU A 346 7.34 4.76 3.42
CA LEU A 346 7.65 4.97 2.01
C LEU A 346 8.02 3.64 1.33
N PHE A 347 8.88 2.84 1.95
CA PHE A 347 9.29 1.54 1.40
C PHE A 347 8.12 0.57 1.27
N ASP A 348 7.21 0.55 2.26
CA ASP A 348 6.00 -0.26 2.19
C ASP A 348 5.12 0.16 0.99
N MET A 349 4.90 1.47 0.80
CA MET A 349 4.14 2.00 -0.33
C MET A 349 4.80 1.69 -1.68
N GLN A 350 6.11 1.91 -1.81
CA GLN A 350 6.85 1.58 -3.02
C GLN A 350 6.81 0.07 -3.33
N SER A 351 6.91 -0.76 -2.28
CA SER A 351 6.80 -2.21 -2.41
C SER A 351 5.41 -2.63 -2.85
N ALA A 352 4.35 -1.98 -2.34
CA ALA A 352 2.97 -2.21 -2.76
C ALA A 352 2.80 -1.84 -4.26
N CYS A 353 3.34 -0.68 -4.69
CA CYS A 353 3.35 -0.25 -6.09
C CYS A 353 4.03 -1.29 -7.00
N CYS A 354 5.26 -1.71 -6.66
CA CYS A 354 5.99 -2.72 -7.43
C CYS A 354 5.23 -4.05 -7.51
N THR A 355 4.65 -4.49 -6.40
CA THR A 355 3.85 -5.73 -6.35
C THR A 355 2.61 -5.62 -7.23
N CYS A 356 1.89 -4.49 -7.17
CA CYS A 356 0.73 -4.24 -8.04
C CYS A 356 1.12 -4.23 -9.52
N LEU A 357 2.22 -3.56 -9.89
CA LEU A 357 2.74 -3.55 -11.26
C LEU A 357 3.15 -4.95 -11.73
N ALA A 358 3.74 -5.78 -10.84
CA ALA A 358 4.06 -7.16 -11.16
C ALA A 358 2.79 -7.96 -11.47
N GLU A 359 1.75 -7.87 -10.63
CA GLU A 359 0.49 -8.57 -10.89
C GLU A 359 -0.18 -8.08 -12.19
N LEU A 360 -0.18 -6.77 -12.45
CA LEU A 360 -0.70 -6.22 -13.71
C LEU A 360 0.07 -6.73 -14.93
N SER A 361 1.38 -6.95 -14.80
CA SER A 361 2.25 -7.39 -15.90
C SER A 361 2.04 -8.86 -16.33
N TYR A 362 1.23 -9.66 -15.63
CA TYR A 362 0.80 -10.95 -16.17
C TYR A 362 0.06 -10.80 -17.51
N ASP A 363 -0.59 -9.65 -17.72
CA ASP A 363 -1.14 -9.29 -19.03
C ASP A 363 -0.06 -8.65 -19.91
N TYR A 364 0.11 -9.17 -21.12
CA TYR A 364 1.15 -8.70 -22.05
C TYR A 364 1.00 -7.22 -22.39
N THR A 365 -0.22 -6.73 -22.63
CA THR A 365 -0.45 -5.33 -23.00
C THR A 365 -0.17 -4.36 -21.85
N ASN A 366 -0.47 -4.76 -20.62
CA ASN A 366 -0.08 -4.02 -19.42
C ASN A 366 1.45 -3.97 -19.28
N GLY A 367 2.12 -5.11 -19.44
CA GLY A 367 3.59 -5.18 -19.40
C GLY A 367 4.25 -4.25 -20.41
N GLN A 368 3.78 -4.26 -21.67
CA GLN A 368 4.26 -3.34 -22.70
C GLN A 368 4.02 -1.87 -22.33
N THR A 369 2.84 -1.54 -21.80
CA THR A 369 2.53 -0.18 -21.33
C THR A 369 3.50 0.29 -20.24
N ILE A 370 3.88 -0.59 -19.31
CA ILE A 370 4.87 -0.28 -18.26
C ILE A 370 6.23 0.00 -18.88
N ILE A 371 6.67 -0.83 -19.83
CA ILE A 371 7.97 -0.70 -20.51
C ILE A 371 8.02 0.60 -21.31
N GLU A 372 7.01 0.89 -22.14
CA GLU A 372 6.89 2.11 -22.95
C GLU A 372 6.92 3.38 -22.09
N ARG A 373 6.41 3.31 -20.86
CA ARG A 373 6.42 4.42 -19.89
C ARG A 373 7.69 4.48 -19.03
N ASN A 374 8.81 3.94 -19.53
CA ASN A 374 10.10 3.95 -18.85
C ASN A 374 10.12 3.17 -17.53
N GLY A 375 9.20 2.21 -17.36
CA GLY A 375 9.05 1.46 -16.11
C GLY A 375 10.31 0.70 -15.69
N ILE A 376 11.10 0.19 -16.65
CA ILE A 376 12.35 -0.53 -16.37
C ILE A 376 13.34 0.37 -15.62
N TYR A 377 13.57 1.59 -16.13
CA TYR A 377 14.46 2.56 -15.49
C TYR A 377 13.92 2.99 -14.11
N ILE A 378 12.63 3.32 -14.02
CA ILE A 378 11.99 3.78 -12.78
C ILE A 378 12.10 2.71 -11.69
N LEU A 379 11.81 1.46 -12.03
CA LEU A 379 11.93 0.32 -11.11
C LEU A 379 13.39 0.07 -10.73
N ALA A 380 14.30 0.06 -11.71
CA ALA A 380 15.71 -0.19 -11.45
C ALA A 380 16.36 0.89 -10.56
N MET A 381 15.91 2.15 -10.64
CA MET A 381 16.35 3.22 -9.73
C MET A 381 16.11 2.88 -8.24
N LEU A 382 15.06 2.13 -7.93
CA LEU A 382 14.71 1.73 -6.56
C LEU A 382 15.62 0.64 -5.98
N LEU A 383 16.46 0.00 -6.79
CA LEU A 383 17.44 -0.99 -6.32
C LEU A 383 18.62 -0.35 -5.58
N PHE A 384 18.83 0.96 -5.76
CA PHE A 384 20.01 1.66 -5.26
C PHE A 384 19.68 2.39 -3.95
N PRO A 385 20.41 2.12 -2.86
CA PRO A 385 20.23 2.84 -1.61
C PRO A 385 20.74 4.28 -1.73
N GLU A 386 20.20 5.18 -0.92
CA GLU A 386 20.74 6.53 -0.74
C GLU A 386 21.80 6.61 0.36
N ASN A 387 21.71 5.75 1.38
CA ASN A 387 22.62 5.68 2.52
C ASN A 387 22.97 4.22 2.88
N GLU A 388 24.16 3.97 3.43
CA GLU A 388 24.58 2.61 3.81
C GLU A 388 23.70 1.97 4.89
N ASP A 389 23.17 2.76 5.82
CA ASP A 389 22.28 2.23 6.88
C ASP A 389 20.99 1.62 6.30
N VAL A 390 20.55 2.10 5.13
CA VAL A 390 19.35 1.61 4.43
C VAL A 390 19.56 0.17 3.94
N LEU A 391 20.79 -0.20 3.56
CA LEU A 391 21.11 -1.58 3.14
C LEU A 391 20.85 -2.62 4.25
N ARG A 392 20.78 -2.17 5.51
CA ARG A 392 20.52 -3.04 6.68
C ARG A 392 19.03 -3.09 7.05
N LEU A 393 18.17 -2.30 6.40
CA LEU A 393 16.74 -2.29 6.68
C LEU A 393 16.04 -3.47 5.98
N GLU A 394 15.42 -4.36 6.76
CA GLU A 394 14.59 -5.48 6.27
C GLU A 394 13.49 -5.00 5.29
N ARG A 395 12.88 -3.83 5.54
CA ARG A 395 11.87 -3.23 4.65
C ARG A 395 12.43 -2.83 3.29
N PHE A 396 13.66 -2.32 3.25
CA PHE A 396 14.32 -1.99 1.98
C PHE A 396 14.65 -3.27 1.19
N ASN A 397 15.09 -4.34 1.88
CA ASN A 397 15.27 -5.65 1.25
C ASN A 397 13.94 -6.18 0.68
N HIS A 398 12.81 -5.94 1.36
CA HIS A 398 11.49 -6.30 0.85
C HIS A 398 11.13 -5.52 -0.43
N LEU A 399 11.39 -4.20 -0.45
CA LEU A 399 11.23 -3.37 -1.65
C LEU A 399 12.09 -3.90 -2.81
N GLN A 400 13.38 -4.17 -2.59
CA GLN A 400 14.27 -4.69 -3.65
C GLN A 400 13.78 -6.03 -4.20
N ARG A 401 13.28 -6.93 -3.36
CA ARG A 401 12.66 -8.19 -3.82
C ARG A 401 11.44 -7.94 -4.68
N ALA A 402 10.57 -7.01 -4.29
CA ALA A 402 9.40 -6.62 -5.09
C ALA A 402 9.84 -6.04 -6.44
N VAL A 403 10.85 -5.16 -6.46
CA VAL A 403 11.42 -4.58 -7.69
C VAL A 403 12.00 -5.67 -8.60
N PHE A 404 12.81 -6.58 -8.07
CA PHE A 404 13.36 -7.70 -8.87
C PHE A 404 12.26 -8.59 -9.42
N LYS A 405 11.20 -8.88 -8.66
CA LYS A 405 10.01 -9.60 -9.14
C LYS A 405 9.36 -8.87 -10.33
N THR A 406 9.08 -7.58 -10.18
CA THR A 406 8.45 -6.79 -11.26
C THR A 406 9.33 -6.75 -12.51
N LEU A 407 10.62 -6.47 -12.35
CA LEU A 407 11.61 -6.49 -13.44
C LEU A 407 11.68 -7.87 -14.10
N ARG A 408 11.60 -8.96 -13.33
CA ARG A 408 11.65 -10.33 -13.85
C ARG A 408 10.43 -10.68 -14.69
N PHE A 409 9.26 -10.14 -14.34
CA PHE A 409 8.03 -10.34 -15.10
C PHE A 409 8.09 -9.56 -16.41
N LEU A 410 8.48 -8.29 -16.36
CA LEU A 410 8.70 -7.48 -17.56
C LEU A 410 9.74 -8.12 -18.50
N PHE A 411 10.85 -8.63 -17.96
CA PHE A 411 11.85 -9.37 -18.73
C PHE A 411 11.26 -10.59 -19.46
N SER A 412 10.28 -11.28 -18.85
CA SER A 412 9.62 -12.45 -19.47
C SER A 412 8.74 -12.07 -20.67
N LEU A 413 8.27 -10.83 -20.73
CA LEU A 413 7.38 -10.30 -21.77
C LEU A 413 8.14 -9.62 -22.91
N ASN A 414 9.41 -9.29 -22.67
CA ASN A 414 10.22 -8.53 -23.60
C ASN A 414 10.53 -9.29 -24.88
N LYS A 415 10.44 -8.58 -26.02
CA LYS A 415 11.03 -9.05 -27.27
C LYS A 415 12.54 -9.20 -27.07
N LYS A 416 13.20 -10.10 -27.82
CA LYS A 416 14.65 -10.35 -27.72
C LYS A 416 15.50 -9.05 -27.72
N HIS A 417 15.01 -8.00 -28.39
CA HIS A 417 15.58 -6.65 -28.43
C HIS A 417 15.68 -5.96 -27.05
N ASP A 418 14.65 -6.06 -26.20
CA ASP A 418 14.59 -5.31 -24.93
C ASP A 418 15.26 -6.05 -23.76
N GLN A 419 15.64 -7.32 -23.98
CA GLN A 419 16.46 -8.10 -23.04
C GLN A 419 17.88 -7.52 -22.91
N TYR A 420 18.34 -6.74 -23.89
CA TYR A 420 19.66 -6.10 -23.85
C TYR A 420 19.77 -5.06 -22.72
N GLN A 421 18.69 -4.33 -22.42
CA GLN A 421 18.70 -3.34 -21.34
C GLN A 421 19.03 -3.97 -19.98
N TYR A 422 18.54 -5.18 -19.73
CA TYR A 422 18.79 -5.94 -18.50
C TYR A 422 20.21 -6.48 -18.45
N LYS A 423 20.72 -7.02 -19.57
CA LYS A 423 22.12 -7.46 -19.70
C LYS A 423 23.11 -6.33 -19.45
N ARG A 424 22.75 -5.12 -19.85
CA ARG A 424 23.59 -3.93 -19.63
C ARG A 424 23.50 -3.43 -18.19
N LEU A 425 22.31 -3.45 -17.60
CA LEU A 425 22.08 -2.99 -16.23
C LEU A 425 22.80 -3.89 -15.21
N PHE A 426 22.59 -5.20 -15.28
CA PHE A 426 23.05 -6.13 -14.25
C PHE A 426 24.48 -6.65 -14.51
N PRO A 427 25.33 -6.72 -13.46
CA PRO A 427 26.55 -7.54 -13.50
C PRO A 427 26.23 -8.99 -13.85
N VAL A 428 27.20 -9.72 -14.44
CA VAL A 428 27.00 -11.09 -14.94
C VAL A 428 26.41 -12.02 -13.87
N GLN A 429 27.00 -12.02 -12.66
CA GLN A 429 26.51 -12.84 -11.54
C GLN A 429 25.07 -12.50 -11.14
N ILE A 430 24.70 -11.22 -11.10
CA ILE A 430 23.33 -10.78 -10.80
C ILE A 430 22.38 -11.20 -11.93
N PHE A 431 22.81 -11.05 -13.18
CA PHE A 431 22.01 -11.41 -14.35
C PHE A 431 21.74 -12.92 -14.41
N GLU A 432 22.71 -13.77 -14.08
CA GLU A 432 22.53 -15.23 -14.01
C GLU A 432 21.50 -15.62 -12.94
N LEU A 433 21.63 -15.07 -11.72
CA LEU A 433 20.64 -15.28 -10.65
C LEU A 433 19.25 -14.79 -11.09
N PHE A 434 19.19 -13.62 -11.73
CA PHE A 434 17.94 -13.02 -12.22
C PHE A 434 17.24 -13.91 -13.24
N VAL A 435 17.97 -14.43 -14.24
CA VAL A 435 17.42 -15.33 -15.25
C VAL A 435 17.01 -16.67 -14.60
N GLY A 436 17.85 -17.20 -13.71
CA GLY A 436 17.69 -18.48 -13.03
C GLY A 436 16.43 -18.62 -12.18
N ILE A 437 15.83 -17.52 -11.71
CA ILE A 437 14.55 -17.52 -11.00
C ILE A 437 13.41 -18.13 -11.84
N GLY A 438 13.48 -17.99 -13.17
CA GLY A 438 12.42 -18.44 -14.09
C GLY A 438 11.27 -17.45 -14.25
N ASN A 439 10.37 -17.74 -15.19
CA ASN A 439 9.34 -16.80 -15.63
C ASN A 439 8.14 -16.79 -14.68
N PHE A 440 7.60 -15.60 -14.40
CA PHE A 440 6.36 -15.38 -13.65
C PHE A 440 6.26 -16.09 -12.28
N ARG A 441 7.40 -16.23 -11.58
CA ARG A 441 7.44 -16.79 -10.24
C ARG A 441 7.14 -15.72 -9.19
N SER A 442 6.05 -15.92 -8.44
CA SER A 442 5.57 -14.95 -7.44
C SER A 442 6.10 -15.16 -6.02
N ASP A 443 6.77 -16.28 -5.72
CA ASP A 443 7.30 -16.57 -4.38
C ASP A 443 8.41 -15.55 -4.01
N PRO A 444 8.22 -14.73 -2.95
CA PRO A 444 9.20 -13.74 -2.51
C PRO A 444 10.56 -14.35 -2.12
N ASN A 445 10.59 -15.63 -1.71
CA ASN A 445 11.80 -16.28 -1.24
C ASN A 445 12.84 -16.50 -2.34
N LEU A 446 12.38 -16.67 -3.59
CA LEU A 446 13.25 -16.86 -4.76
C LEU A 446 14.12 -15.62 -5.05
N TYR A 447 13.67 -14.44 -4.62
CA TYR A 447 14.36 -13.18 -4.84
C TYR A 447 15.33 -12.81 -3.72
N ARG A 448 15.42 -13.64 -2.66
CA ARG A 448 16.25 -13.35 -1.48
C ARG A 448 17.74 -13.39 -1.83
N GLU A 449 18.17 -14.40 -2.57
CA GLU A 449 19.57 -14.59 -2.94
C GLU A 449 20.08 -13.45 -3.83
N ILE A 450 19.36 -13.10 -4.90
CA ILE A 450 19.73 -11.98 -5.77
C ILE A 450 19.78 -10.64 -5.01
N THR A 451 18.88 -10.42 -4.05
CA THR A 451 18.87 -9.21 -3.22
C THR A 451 20.11 -9.15 -2.32
N ASN A 452 20.46 -10.27 -1.67
CA ASN A 452 21.64 -10.34 -0.82
C ASN A 452 22.94 -10.14 -1.62
N THR A 453 23.03 -10.75 -2.81
CA THR A 453 24.18 -10.59 -3.71
C THR A 453 24.29 -9.15 -4.20
N TRP A 454 23.17 -8.50 -4.56
CA TRP A 454 23.14 -7.09 -4.95
C TRP A 454 23.63 -6.17 -3.83
N ASN A 455 23.17 -6.38 -2.60
CA ASN A 455 23.57 -5.60 -1.44
C ASN A 455 25.01 -5.88 -0.96
N SER A 456 25.63 -6.94 -1.45
CA SER A 456 27.04 -7.27 -1.19
C SER A 456 28.00 -6.59 -2.18
N ILE A 457 27.50 -5.93 -3.23
CA ILE A 457 28.32 -5.19 -4.20
C ILE A 457 28.90 -3.94 -3.51
N HIS A 458 30.18 -3.66 -3.76
CA HIS A 458 30.85 -2.48 -3.21
C HIS A 458 30.19 -1.18 -3.68
N ILE A 459 30.10 -0.17 -2.81
CA ILE A 459 29.38 1.08 -3.08
C ILE A 459 29.93 1.82 -4.32
N ASP A 460 31.25 1.78 -4.56
CA ASP A 460 31.88 2.36 -5.75
C ASP A 460 31.42 1.68 -7.06
N GLU A 461 31.21 0.36 -7.01
CA GLU A 461 30.70 -0.37 -8.16
C GLU A 461 29.20 -0.10 -8.35
N LEU A 462 28.41 -0.07 -7.27
CA LEU A 462 26.99 0.30 -7.31
C LEU A 462 26.78 1.71 -7.88
N THR A 463 27.59 2.69 -7.47
CA THR A 463 27.52 4.06 -8.00
C THR A 463 27.91 4.11 -9.47
N LYS A 464 28.90 3.33 -9.91
CA LYS A 464 29.23 3.16 -11.33
C LYS A 464 28.07 2.56 -12.12
N ILE A 465 27.44 1.48 -11.60
CA ILE A 465 26.26 0.88 -12.23
C ILE A 465 25.12 1.91 -12.34
N LYS A 466 24.86 2.68 -11.27
CA LYS A 466 23.81 3.71 -11.24
C LYS A 466 24.07 4.84 -12.25
N ASN A 467 25.30 5.37 -12.29
CA ASN A 467 25.63 6.57 -13.07
C ASN A 467 25.95 6.27 -14.55
N GLU A 468 26.47 5.08 -14.85
CA GLU A 468 26.82 4.70 -16.23
C GLU A 468 25.77 3.78 -16.85
N ARG A 469 25.55 2.59 -16.26
CA ARG A 469 24.72 1.53 -16.85
C ARG A 469 23.24 1.89 -16.79
N LEU A 470 22.74 2.31 -15.64
CA LEU A 470 21.33 2.67 -15.47
C LEU A 470 20.96 3.95 -16.24
N GLN A 471 21.82 4.96 -16.25
CA GLN A 471 21.56 6.16 -17.05
C GLN A 471 21.49 5.87 -18.55
N SER A 472 22.30 4.92 -19.04
CA SER A 472 22.28 4.56 -20.46
C SER A 472 20.98 3.91 -20.95
N ILE A 473 20.21 3.29 -20.03
CA ILE A 473 18.90 2.71 -20.34
C ILE A 473 17.76 3.71 -20.19
N ASN A 474 18.02 4.96 -19.75
CA ASN A 474 17.01 6.00 -19.63
C ASN A 474 16.67 6.60 -21.02
N PRO A 475 15.48 6.35 -21.58
CA PRO A 475 15.08 6.89 -22.86
C PRO A 475 14.81 8.41 -22.80
N LYS A 476 14.60 8.98 -21.60
CA LYS A 476 14.40 10.43 -21.38
C LYS A 476 15.73 11.20 -21.23
N GLN A 477 16.87 10.57 -21.49
CA GLN A 477 18.18 11.24 -21.36
C GLN A 477 18.27 12.41 -22.35
N GLU A 478 18.70 13.58 -21.88
CA GLU A 478 19.04 14.66 -22.81
C GLU A 478 20.29 14.29 -23.61
N PRO A 479 20.36 14.64 -24.90
CA PRO A 479 21.53 14.37 -25.70
C PRO A 479 22.76 15.08 -25.10
N THR A 480 23.82 14.31 -24.87
CA THR A 480 25.10 14.79 -24.31
C THR A 480 25.74 15.89 -25.15
N ARG A 481 25.58 15.79 -26.47
CA ARG A 481 26.00 16.78 -27.46
C ARG A 481 25.17 16.61 -28.73
N PHE A 482 25.27 17.57 -29.64
CA PHE A 482 24.65 17.48 -30.95
C PHE A 482 25.71 17.38 -32.05
N ILE A 483 25.43 16.53 -33.04
CA ILE A 483 26.15 16.47 -34.32
C ILE A 483 25.11 16.79 -35.39
N ARG A 484 25.16 18.00 -35.97
CA ARG A 484 24.06 18.58 -36.74
C ARG A 484 22.72 18.50 -35.98
N ASP A 485 21.71 17.90 -36.61
CA ASP A 485 20.37 17.69 -36.03
C ASP A 485 20.26 16.40 -35.20
N TYR A 486 21.37 15.70 -34.97
CA TYR A 486 21.38 14.44 -34.24
C TYR A 486 21.85 14.65 -32.80
N GLY A 487 20.95 14.41 -31.86
CA GLY A 487 21.28 14.34 -30.44
C GLY A 487 22.05 13.05 -30.16
N VAL A 488 23.23 13.17 -29.54
CA VAL A 488 24.12 12.05 -29.20
C VAL A 488 23.82 11.59 -27.79
N TYR A 489 23.46 10.31 -27.61
CA TYR A 489 23.09 9.77 -26.31
C TYR A 489 24.23 8.98 -25.67
N GLU A 490 24.81 8.03 -26.41
CA GLU A 490 25.83 7.12 -25.86
C GLU A 490 26.84 6.68 -26.91
N CYS A 491 28.05 6.32 -26.47
CA CYS A 491 29.04 5.64 -27.29
C CYS A 491 28.79 4.13 -27.23
N LEU A 492 28.50 3.53 -28.38
CA LEU A 492 28.24 2.09 -28.55
C LEU A 492 29.54 1.29 -28.70
N GLY A 493 30.59 1.91 -29.23
CA GLY A 493 31.89 1.28 -29.41
C GLY A 493 32.91 2.24 -29.99
N SER A 494 34.20 1.98 -29.73
CA SER A 494 35.31 2.78 -30.25
C SER A 494 36.48 1.88 -30.64
N GLY A 495 37.13 2.17 -31.76
CA GLY A 495 38.27 1.41 -32.25
C GLY A 495 39.09 2.17 -33.31
N ALA A 496 39.98 1.45 -34.00
CA ALA A 496 40.87 2.03 -35.01
C ALA A 496 40.12 2.75 -36.16
N PHE A 497 38.89 2.31 -36.46
CA PHE A 497 38.04 2.86 -37.51
C PHE A 497 37.06 3.94 -37.01
N GLY A 498 37.33 4.53 -35.84
CA GLY A 498 36.51 5.56 -35.24
C GLY A 498 35.55 5.06 -34.14
N SER A 499 34.60 5.90 -33.79
CA SER A 499 33.64 5.66 -32.69
C SER A 499 32.22 5.62 -33.23
N VAL A 500 31.37 4.76 -32.67
CA VAL A 500 29.96 4.64 -33.04
C VAL A 500 29.11 5.11 -31.88
N TYR A 501 28.15 5.98 -32.16
CA TYR A 501 27.26 6.56 -31.16
C TYR A 501 25.80 6.20 -31.45
N ARG A 502 24.99 6.02 -30.40
CA ARG A 502 23.54 6.02 -30.52
C ARG A 502 23.04 7.46 -30.61
N VAL A 503 22.26 7.74 -31.63
CA VAL A 503 21.73 9.10 -31.90
C VAL A 503 20.25 9.07 -32.24
N ALA A 504 19.56 10.18 -32.02
CA ALA A 504 18.22 10.43 -32.53
C ALA A 504 18.18 11.77 -33.24
N GLN A 505 17.41 11.87 -34.31
CA GLN A 505 17.19 13.15 -34.97
C GLN A 505 16.32 14.03 -34.07
N ARG A 506 16.56 15.34 -34.07
CA ARG A 506 15.79 16.30 -33.27
C ARG A 506 14.29 16.17 -33.58
N GLY A 507 13.49 15.93 -32.55
CA GLY A 507 12.04 15.72 -32.67
C GLY A 507 11.62 14.31 -33.10
N SER A 508 12.56 13.39 -33.30
CA SER A 508 12.29 11.97 -33.58
C SER A 508 12.57 11.11 -32.35
N THR A 509 11.74 10.10 -32.12
CA THR A 509 11.98 9.04 -31.13
C THR A 509 12.77 7.87 -31.72
N THR A 510 13.00 7.85 -33.03
CA THR A 510 13.72 6.77 -33.72
C THR A 510 15.22 6.90 -33.50
N MET A 511 15.82 5.81 -33.02
CA MET A 511 17.25 5.73 -32.74
C MET A 511 18.03 5.20 -33.94
N TYR A 512 19.24 5.71 -34.12
CA TYR A 512 20.18 5.34 -35.19
C TYR A 512 21.57 5.12 -34.59
N ALA A 513 22.43 4.42 -35.33
CA ALA A 513 23.86 4.42 -35.07
C ALA A 513 24.55 5.47 -35.96
N LEU A 514 25.45 6.26 -35.38
CA LEU A 514 26.23 7.27 -36.07
C LEU A 514 27.71 6.95 -35.87
N LYS A 515 28.38 6.49 -36.93
CA LYS A 515 29.81 6.22 -36.91
C LYS A 515 30.57 7.49 -37.23
N GLU A 516 31.35 7.99 -36.28
CA GLU A 516 32.29 9.10 -36.38
C GLU A 516 33.68 8.58 -36.72
N ILE A 517 34.26 9.07 -37.82
CA ILE A 517 35.60 8.72 -38.30
C ILE A 517 36.41 10.00 -38.38
N ASP A 518 37.60 10.02 -37.77
CA ASP A 518 38.51 11.15 -37.87
C ASP A 518 39.22 11.13 -39.22
N ASN A 519 39.11 12.19 -40.03
CA ASN A 519 39.79 12.23 -41.32
C ASN A 519 41.33 12.22 -41.16
N ARG A 520 41.85 12.63 -40.00
CA ARG A 520 43.29 12.70 -39.73
C ARG A 520 43.91 11.32 -39.47
N SER A 521 43.14 10.35 -38.99
CA SER A 521 43.63 8.97 -38.77
C SER A 521 43.76 8.17 -40.06
N LEU A 522 43.22 8.65 -41.18
CA LEU A 522 43.29 8.02 -42.50
C LEU A 522 44.55 8.41 -43.31
N GLY A 523 45.37 9.36 -42.82
CA GLY A 523 46.74 9.61 -43.28
C GLY A 523 46.96 9.99 -44.76
N ILE A 524 45.94 10.42 -45.52
CA ILE A 524 46.02 10.61 -46.97
C ILE A 524 45.13 11.79 -47.41
N ASP A 525 45.55 12.55 -48.43
CA ASP A 525 44.84 13.67 -49.08
C ASP A 525 43.31 13.59 -48.95
N ALA A 526 42.75 14.50 -48.15
CA ALA A 526 41.36 14.46 -47.68
C ALA A 526 40.35 14.40 -48.84
N ASP A 527 40.56 15.18 -49.91
CA ASP A 527 39.57 15.32 -50.98
C ASP A 527 39.40 14.08 -51.87
N ARG A 528 40.49 13.35 -52.16
CA ARG A 528 40.43 12.15 -53.04
C ARG A 528 39.86 10.93 -52.34
N SER A 529 40.09 10.82 -51.03
CA SER A 529 39.66 9.69 -50.20
C SER A 529 38.21 9.86 -49.75
N LEU A 530 37.80 11.10 -49.43
CA LEU A 530 36.41 11.43 -49.13
C LEU A 530 35.49 11.13 -50.32
N GLY A 531 35.88 11.52 -51.54
CA GLY A 531 35.09 11.22 -52.75
C GLY A 531 34.90 9.72 -52.99
N LYS A 532 35.94 8.90 -52.74
CA LYS A 532 35.85 7.43 -52.85
C LYS A 532 34.97 6.80 -51.78
N MET A 533 35.11 7.25 -50.53
CA MET A 533 34.33 6.71 -49.40
C MET A 533 32.85 7.12 -49.48
N ILE A 534 32.57 8.35 -49.92
CA ILE A 534 31.21 8.83 -50.22
C ILE A 534 30.60 8.00 -51.35
N ASN A 535 31.35 7.73 -52.43
CA ASN A 535 30.88 6.86 -53.51
C ASN A 535 30.63 5.42 -53.03
N GLU A 536 31.54 4.81 -52.28
CA GLU A 536 31.43 3.43 -51.81
C GLU A 536 30.19 3.23 -50.93
N VAL A 537 29.94 4.14 -49.99
CA VAL A 537 28.78 4.02 -49.10
C VAL A 537 27.47 4.47 -49.81
N ASN A 538 27.53 5.35 -50.81
CA ASN A 538 26.38 5.60 -51.69
C ASN A 538 25.99 4.36 -52.49
N ILE A 539 26.97 3.63 -53.04
CA ILE A 539 26.75 2.34 -53.71
C ILE A 539 26.12 1.33 -52.73
N ILE A 540 26.67 1.19 -51.51
CA ILE A 540 26.12 0.31 -50.47
C ILE A 540 24.66 0.68 -50.14
N ARG A 541 24.34 1.98 -50.04
CA ARG A 541 22.98 2.47 -49.76
C ARG A 541 21.98 2.11 -50.86
N GLU A 542 22.41 2.15 -52.12
CA GLU A 542 21.56 1.90 -53.29
C GLU A 542 21.41 0.40 -53.59
N GLU A 543 22.45 -0.41 -53.41
CA GLU A 543 22.47 -1.80 -53.86
C GLU A 543 22.26 -2.85 -52.74
N LEU A 544 22.47 -2.53 -51.46
CA LEU A 544 22.50 -3.52 -50.36
C LEU A 544 21.40 -3.35 -49.32
N ARG A 545 20.13 -3.35 -49.75
CA ARG A 545 18.97 -3.42 -48.86
C ARG A 545 18.52 -4.86 -48.64
N HIS A 546 18.96 -5.47 -47.54
CA HIS A 546 18.61 -6.85 -47.19
C HIS A 546 18.37 -6.97 -45.67
N PRO A 547 17.39 -7.79 -45.20
CA PRO A 547 17.05 -7.92 -43.78
C PRO A 547 18.21 -8.38 -42.86
N ASN A 548 19.25 -8.98 -43.43
CA ASN A 548 20.44 -9.46 -42.69
C ASN A 548 21.69 -8.59 -42.90
N ILE A 549 21.57 -7.41 -43.52
CA ILE A 549 22.66 -6.48 -43.76
C ILE A 549 22.29 -5.13 -43.13
N VAL A 550 23.20 -4.54 -42.35
CA VAL A 550 22.98 -3.26 -41.69
C VAL A 550 22.69 -2.17 -42.73
N SER A 551 21.55 -1.51 -42.59
CA SER A 551 21.15 -0.47 -43.54
C SER A 551 21.97 0.81 -43.36
N TYR A 552 22.52 1.34 -44.45
CA TYR A 552 23.17 2.65 -44.48
C TYR A 552 22.18 3.72 -44.94
N TYR A 553 22.00 4.77 -44.14
CA TYR A 553 20.98 5.79 -44.42
C TYR A 553 21.55 7.07 -45.02
N GLN A 554 22.66 7.57 -44.48
CA GLN A 554 23.22 8.86 -44.86
C GLN A 554 24.70 8.95 -44.49
N ILE A 555 25.47 9.73 -45.26
CA ILE A 555 26.83 10.14 -44.92
C ILE A 555 26.90 11.65 -44.92
N PHE A 556 27.72 12.20 -44.04
CA PHE A 556 28.07 13.61 -44.08
C PHE A 556 29.42 13.89 -43.43
N ALA A 557 30.08 14.98 -43.83
CA ALA A 557 31.30 15.47 -43.19
C ALA A 557 31.02 16.74 -42.37
N GLU A 558 31.66 16.87 -41.21
CA GLU A 558 31.60 18.04 -40.34
C GLU A 558 32.84 18.10 -39.44
N ASN A 559 33.46 19.28 -39.29
CA ASN A 559 34.61 19.52 -38.40
C ASN A 559 35.77 18.51 -38.56
N ASP A 560 36.25 18.30 -39.79
CA ASP A 560 37.30 17.32 -40.14
C ASP A 560 36.97 15.85 -39.80
N LYS A 561 35.70 15.53 -39.59
CA LYS A 561 35.22 14.18 -39.30
C LYS A 561 34.17 13.74 -40.31
N LEU A 562 34.18 12.46 -40.64
CA LEU A 562 33.15 11.82 -41.45
C LEU A 562 32.17 11.10 -40.53
N TYR A 563 30.89 11.25 -40.83
CA TYR A 563 29.80 10.63 -40.10
C TYR A 563 28.97 9.76 -41.03
N ILE A 564 28.71 8.53 -40.61
CA ILE A 564 27.86 7.58 -41.33
C ILE A 564 26.67 7.23 -40.43
N LYS A 565 25.48 7.65 -40.85
CA LYS A 565 24.21 7.25 -40.23
C LYS A 565 23.80 5.89 -40.77
N MET A 566 23.58 4.96 -39.85
CA MET A 566 23.19 3.60 -40.15
C MET A 566 22.10 3.12 -39.20
N GLU A 567 21.52 1.97 -39.54
CA GLU A 567 20.61 1.23 -38.69
C GLU A 567 21.26 0.93 -37.33
N LEU A 568 20.53 1.22 -36.26
CA LEU A 568 20.94 0.81 -34.93
C LEU A 568 20.63 -0.68 -34.77
N ILE A 569 21.65 -1.51 -34.79
CA ILE A 569 21.49 -2.94 -34.48
C ILE A 569 21.47 -3.10 -32.97
N ALA A 570 20.31 -3.48 -32.46
CA ALA A 570 20.16 -3.85 -31.07
C ALA A 570 20.45 -5.34 -30.87
N GLY A 571 21.26 -5.66 -29.86
CA GLY A 571 21.70 -7.02 -29.56
C GLY A 571 23.07 -7.03 -28.91
N SER A 572 23.62 -8.24 -28.70
CA SER A 572 24.99 -8.44 -28.24
C SER A 572 25.89 -8.82 -29.41
N THR A 573 27.19 -8.52 -29.32
CA THR A 573 28.12 -8.99 -30.35
C THR A 573 28.24 -10.51 -30.32
N LEU A 574 28.68 -11.11 -31.42
CA LEU A 574 29.03 -12.54 -31.42
C LEU A 574 30.12 -12.84 -30.37
N GLN A 575 31.04 -11.90 -30.14
CA GLN A 575 32.06 -12.02 -29.11
C GLN A 575 31.47 -12.07 -27.70
N ASP A 576 30.50 -11.19 -27.39
CA ASP A 576 29.78 -11.23 -26.11
C ASP A 576 29.05 -12.56 -25.98
N HIS A 577 28.40 -13.02 -27.05
CA HIS A 577 27.70 -14.31 -27.08
C HIS A 577 28.66 -15.49 -26.84
N LEU A 578 29.81 -15.51 -27.49
CA LEU A 578 30.84 -16.54 -27.30
C LEU A 578 31.46 -16.50 -25.90
N SER A 579 31.67 -15.31 -25.34
CA SER A 579 32.16 -15.15 -23.97
C SER A 579 31.14 -15.69 -22.96
N LEU A 580 29.86 -15.37 -23.17
CA LEU A 580 28.75 -15.91 -22.37
C LEU A 580 28.68 -17.44 -22.43
N ILE A 581 28.86 -18.05 -23.62
CA ILE A 581 28.84 -19.51 -23.77
C ILE A 581 30.04 -20.17 -23.07
N LYS A 582 31.21 -19.54 -23.16
CA LYS A 582 32.44 -19.99 -22.51
C LYS A 582 32.33 -19.95 -20.99
N ASP A 583 31.69 -18.91 -20.46
CA ASP A 583 31.51 -18.70 -19.02
C ASP A 583 30.38 -19.61 -18.47
N THR A 584 29.38 -19.96 -19.28
CA THR A 584 28.24 -20.81 -18.90
C THR A 584 28.43 -22.30 -19.19
N ASN A 585 29.56 -22.74 -19.74
CA ASN A 585 29.86 -24.12 -20.15
C ASN A 585 28.79 -24.76 -21.09
N GLN A 586 28.03 -23.95 -21.83
CA GLN A 586 27.08 -24.44 -22.82
C GLN A 586 27.79 -24.72 -24.16
N LYS A 587 27.24 -25.60 -25.01
CA LYS A 587 27.72 -25.81 -26.38
C LYS A 587 26.77 -25.11 -27.36
N MET A 588 27.32 -24.42 -28.37
CA MET A 588 26.48 -23.93 -29.48
C MET A 588 26.02 -25.11 -30.33
N SER A 589 24.70 -25.17 -30.58
CA SER A 589 24.14 -26.04 -31.62
C SER A 589 24.44 -25.41 -32.99
N GLU A 590 24.74 -26.24 -34.00
CA GLU A 590 25.01 -25.79 -35.37
C GLU A 590 23.74 -25.28 -36.10
N ASP A 591 22.55 -25.52 -35.56
CA ASP A 591 21.27 -25.33 -36.25
C ASP A 591 20.58 -23.94 -36.05
N ASN A 592 21.31 -22.85 -35.74
CA ASN A 592 20.70 -21.52 -35.53
C ASN A 592 21.16 -20.44 -36.51
#